data_AF-A0A665U1X7-F1
#
_entry.id   AF-A0A665U1X7-F1
#
_cell.length_a   1.000
_cell.length_b   1.000
_cell.length_c   1.000
_cell.angle_alpha   90.00
_cell.angle_beta   90.00
_cell.angle_gamma   90.00
#
_symmetry.space_group_name_H-M   'P 1'
#
loop_
_entity.id
_entity.type
_entity.pdbx_description
1 polymer ?
#
loop_
_entity_poly.entity_id
_entity_poly.type
_entity_poly.pdbx_seq_one_letter_code
_entity_poly.pdbx_strand_id
1 'polypeptide(L)'
;MYYGRPDRNCDCPYKAMLEVSDRTGSVCAVLWNSVCVSWYRCLKPGDIISLSCYRVKQRYGAQTDDIEISVNSRNPTAQISLLPESSVSPEHLPPAPPYSFYSSKEILDRPHSSVLDVIGLLTFSGRPERIRNSRRVELLEYRWLRLEDGTSDQPIMVKLFSTSQPETHRKLHPLSVVVCSRLKLIRVGDQTHGHFLTNTAYTQVYCTGLGHHSEMSYRNLLPVRRFLQWLRTQDDQQVLSRALIGGFFLFPPPPVTLETYMKDCRGEPGFLRGAELQREVERLCYRERRTLSIQATVTMVTYSCRGEEHRSLFWTHRASSLSPFSSSSSPRLLKSCADPSPLPPLSACSTPRSFRPPHFSPPSSLSASSTVSQLTPWRLDSRAGRKSAKRKQLVPPETPNRRRPRVTLQPEQDGKTVILFDASMEFLENTNTDEDESDDDDDSSFVTAPLTPSFPPIAMETLPMRYDHTHREEQSVAVGMGGVVTAGRFQSALKDYYTLRLRALSDGMLVDAIFLPHNSSPSPSSLPPHANTWTSILSHGAFSSHKPPPSPADLIGMAAQLTNQRLVCVLEACHLGGASTELVLSRAFHLPEL
;
A
#
# COMPACT_ATOMS: atom_id res chain seq x y z
N MET A 1 16.11 -10.30 17.68
CA MET A 1 16.51 -11.30 16.66
C MET A 1 18.02 -11.54 16.73
N TYR A 2 18.48 -12.74 16.31
CA TYR A 2 19.83 -13.28 16.53
C TYR A 2 20.67 -13.40 15.23
N TYR A 3 20.12 -12.94 14.11
CA TYR A 3 20.53 -13.32 12.76
C TYR A 3 20.64 -12.07 11.87
N GLY A 4 21.62 -12.02 10.97
CA GLY A 4 21.88 -10.83 10.14
C GLY A 4 22.45 -9.62 10.88
N ARG A 5 23.04 -9.81 12.07
CA ARG A 5 23.73 -8.71 12.77
C ARG A 5 25.17 -8.53 12.22
N PRO A 6 25.70 -7.29 12.18
CA PRO A 6 27.03 -7.00 11.66
C PRO A 6 28.18 -7.54 12.53
N ASP A 7 27.91 -7.92 13.78
CA ASP A 7 28.86 -8.51 14.73
C ASP A 7 29.07 -10.04 14.56
N ARG A 8 28.59 -10.62 13.45
CA ARG A 8 28.54 -12.08 13.24
C ARG A 8 29.16 -12.53 11.93
N ASN A 9 30.23 -13.33 12.06
CA ASN A 9 30.89 -14.03 10.96
C ASN A 9 29.98 -15.14 10.39
N CYS A 10 29.03 -14.76 9.54
CA CYS A 10 28.24 -15.66 8.71
C CYS A 10 28.01 -15.01 7.34
N ASP A 11 28.70 -15.51 6.32
CA ASP A 11 28.77 -14.91 4.97
C ASP A 11 27.41 -14.88 4.26
N CYS A 12 26.47 -15.73 4.69
CA CYS A 12 25.12 -15.81 4.15
C CYS A 12 24.10 -15.86 5.29
N PRO A 13 23.72 -14.73 5.92
CA PRO A 13 22.77 -14.72 7.02
C PRO A 13 21.32 -14.73 6.50
N TYR A 14 20.98 -15.72 5.67
CA TYR A 14 19.65 -15.92 5.08
C TYR A 14 18.97 -17.18 5.61
N LYS A 15 17.66 -17.06 5.91
CA LYS A 15 16.82 -18.19 6.30
C LYS A 15 15.50 -18.18 5.55
N ALA A 16 14.98 -19.36 5.25
CA ALA A 16 13.65 -19.55 4.70
C ALA A 16 12.90 -20.59 5.55
N MET A 17 11.59 -20.44 5.65
CA MET A 17 10.71 -21.41 6.29
C MET A 17 9.82 -22.02 5.21
N LEU A 18 9.82 -23.34 5.13
CA LEU A 18 9.00 -24.15 4.25
C LEU A 18 8.05 -24.97 5.11
N GLU A 19 6.85 -25.22 4.60
CA GLU A 19 6.02 -26.29 5.11
C GLU A 19 6.25 -27.50 4.20
N VAL A 20 6.72 -28.60 4.78
CA VAL A 20 6.89 -29.87 4.07
C VAL A 20 5.90 -30.88 4.62
N SER A 21 5.32 -31.69 3.74
CA SER A 21 4.24 -32.61 4.07
C SER A 21 4.51 -34.00 3.49
N ASP A 22 4.10 -35.02 4.23
CA ASP A 22 4.00 -36.39 3.76
C ASP A 22 2.62 -36.96 4.17
N ARG A 23 2.49 -38.29 4.23
CA ARG A 23 1.25 -38.97 4.63
C ARG A 23 1.01 -38.99 6.14
N THR A 24 2.02 -38.67 6.94
CA THR A 24 1.97 -38.63 8.40
C THR A 24 1.58 -37.25 8.93
N GLY A 25 1.92 -36.18 8.19
CA GLY A 25 1.50 -34.83 8.50
C GLY A 25 2.31 -33.75 7.78
N SER A 26 2.27 -32.53 8.33
CA SER A 26 3.05 -31.37 7.87
C SER A 26 3.98 -30.89 8.99
N VAL A 27 5.18 -30.46 8.62
CA VAL A 27 6.18 -29.93 9.56
C VAL A 27 6.91 -28.71 8.98
N CYS A 28 7.33 -27.80 9.85
CA CYS A 28 8.14 -26.65 9.47
C CYS A 28 9.58 -27.09 9.17
N ALA A 29 10.04 -26.93 7.93
CA ALA A 29 11.44 -27.06 7.57
C ALA A 29 12.10 -25.68 7.41
N VAL A 30 13.20 -25.45 8.11
CA VAL A 30 13.93 -24.17 8.11
C VAL A 30 15.27 -24.35 7.40
N LEU A 31 15.42 -23.69 6.24
CA LEU A 31 16.68 -23.63 5.51
C LEU A 31 17.57 -22.57 6.15
N TRP A 32 18.82 -22.93 6.46
CA TRP A 32 19.77 -22.03 7.13
C TRP A 32 20.98 -21.69 6.26
N ASN A 33 21.38 -20.43 6.35
CA ASN A 33 22.60 -19.86 5.76
C ASN A 33 22.71 -20.10 4.24
N SER A 34 23.84 -20.62 3.78
CA SER A 34 24.08 -20.96 2.37
C SER A 34 23.06 -21.94 1.79
N VAL A 35 22.47 -22.86 2.59
CA VAL A 35 21.41 -23.76 2.09
C VAL A 35 20.17 -22.98 1.67
N CYS A 36 19.82 -21.93 2.42
CA CYS A 36 18.75 -21.03 2.03
C CYS A 36 19.05 -20.38 0.67
N VAL A 37 20.26 -19.84 0.48
CA VAL A 37 20.66 -19.18 -0.77
C VAL A 37 20.64 -20.16 -1.96
N SER A 38 21.14 -21.40 -1.77
CA SER A 38 21.18 -22.42 -2.82
C SER A 38 19.81 -22.94 -3.25
N TRP A 39 18.83 -23.04 -2.33
CA TRP A 39 17.57 -23.74 -2.61
C TRP A 39 16.33 -22.84 -2.71
N TYR A 40 16.34 -21.64 -2.12
CA TYR A 40 15.14 -20.79 -2.04
C TYR A 40 14.55 -20.40 -3.40
N ARG A 41 15.39 -20.22 -4.44
CA ARG A 41 14.92 -19.95 -5.82
C ARG A 41 14.66 -21.21 -6.64
N CYS A 42 15.05 -22.38 -6.15
CA CYS A 42 14.92 -23.65 -6.84
C CYS A 42 13.68 -24.45 -6.40
N LEU A 43 13.08 -24.09 -5.26
CA LEU A 43 11.90 -24.74 -4.70
C LEU A 43 10.64 -23.90 -4.93
N LYS A 44 9.61 -24.50 -5.51
CA LYS A 44 8.25 -23.96 -5.66
C LYS A 44 7.27 -24.73 -4.75
N PRO A 45 6.17 -24.10 -4.28
CA PRO A 45 5.08 -24.81 -3.61
C PRO A 45 4.49 -25.89 -4.53
N GLY A 46 4.48 -27.14 -4.08
CA GLY A 46 4.04 -28.30 -4.86
C GLY A 46 5.19 -29.17 -5.39
N ASP A 47 6.44 -28.72 -5.32
CA ASP A 47 7.61 -29.56 -5.62
C ASP A 47 7.71 -30.75 -4.66
N ILE A 48 8.02 -31.92 -5.20
CA ILE A 48 8.34 -33.11 -4.42
C ILE A 48 9.85 -33.14 -4.18
N ILE A 49 10.28 -33.26 -2.92
CA ILE A 49 11.69 -33.30 -2.54
C ILE A 49 12.05 -34.58 -1.80
N SER A 50 13.26 -35.08 -2.03
CA SER A 50 13.96 -35.88 -1.02
C SER A 50 14.68 -34.94 -0.07
N LEU A 51 14.55 -35.17 1.24
CA LEU A 51 15.24 -34.42 2.28
C LEU A 51 15.86 -35.41 3.26
N SER A 52 17.19 -35.41 3.38
CA SER A 52 17.94 -36.30 4.26
C SER A 52 19.03 -35.55 5.02
N CYS A 53 19.65 -36.21 6.02
CA CYS A 53 20.73 -35.65 6.82
C CYS A 53 20.40 -34.28 7.46
N TYR A 54 19.18 -34.12 7.97
CA TYR A 54 18.71 -32.92 8.68
C TYR A 54 18.72 -33.12 10.21
N ARG A 55 18.48 -32.05 10.97
CA ARG A 55 18.35 -32.11 12.44
C ARG A 55 16.95 -31.70 12.88
N VAL A 56 16.24 -32.58 13.57
CA VAL A 56 14.99 -32.23 14.27
C VAL A 56 15.32 -31.45 15.55
N LYS A 57 14.53 -30.42 15.83
CA LYS A 57 14.59 -29.60 17.06
C LYS A 57 13.17 -29.29 17.51
N GLN A 58 12.97 -28.94 18.78
CA GLN A 58 11.75 -28.24 19.19
C GLN A 58 11.73 -26.85 18.56
N ARG A 59 10.57 -26.43 18.07
CA ARG A 59 10.39 -25.14 17.40
C ARG A 59 10.59 -23.98 18.36
N TYR A 60 11.37 -22.99 17.95
CA TYR A 60 11.74 -21.87 18.83
C TYR A 60 10.51 -21.03 19.24
N GLY A 61 10.13 -21.11 20.51
CA GLY A 61 9.03 -20.33 21.10
C GLY A 61 7.64 -20.96 20.98
N ALA A 62 7.54 -22.26 20.66
CA ALA A 62 6.30 -23.02 20.79
C ALA A 62 5.93 -23.26 22.27
N GLN A 63 4.62 -23.37 22.56
CA GLN A 63 4.10 -23.75 23.89
C GLN A 63 3.88 -25.27 24.05
N THR A 64 4.10 -26.03 22.98
CA THR A 64 3.84 -27.48 22.85
C THR A 64 5.08 -28.19 22.27
N ASP A 65 5.03 -29.51 22.15
CA ASP A 65 6.04 -30.36 21.48
C ASP A 65 6.03 -30.20 19.94
N ASP A 66 5.79 -28.97 19.43
CA ASP A 66 5.88 -28.63 18.01
C ASP A 66 7.36 -28.66 17.58
N ILE A 67 7.65 -29.43 16.53
CA ILE A 67 9.02 -29.67 16.04
C ILE A 67 9.31 -28.88 14.76
N GLU A 68 10.58 -28.54 14.56
CA GLU A 68 11.10 -28.00 13.30
C GLU A 68 12.22 -28.89 12.74
N ILE A 69 12.22 -29.06 11.43
CA ILE A 69 13.32 -29.66 10.68
C ILE A 69 14.33 -28.55 10.35
N SER A 70 15.49 -28.59 11.01
CA SER A 70 16.59 -27.65 10.77
C SER A 70 17.51 -28.20 9.68
N VAL A 71 17.48 -27.55 8.51
CA VAL A 71 18.22 -27.92 7.31
C VAL A 71 19.48 -27.05 7.21
N ASN A 72 20.65 -27.64 7.47
CA ASN A 72 21.91 -26.92 7.67
C ASN A 72 22.96 -27.34 6.63
N SER A 73 23.92 -26.45 6.35
CA SER A 73 25.05 -26.76 5.46
C SER A 73 26.14 -27.62 6.11
N ARG A 74 26.12 -27.74 7.44
CA ARG A 74 27.04 -28.53 8.27
C ARG A 74 26.34 -28.98 9.56
N ASN A 75 26.79 -30.11 10.11
CA ASN A 75 26.42 -30.63 11.44
C ASN A 75 24.90 -30.82 11.71
N PRO A 76 24.21 -31.72 10.98
CA PRO A 76 24.63 -32.44 9.77
C PRO A 76 24.53 -31.58 8.51
N THR A 77 25.25 -31.97 7.45
CA THR A 77 25.09 -31.39 6.11
C THR A 77 23.86 -32.01 5.46
N ALA A 78 22.78 -31.24 5.35
CA ALA A 78 21.54 -31.73 4.76
C ALA A 78 21.67 -31.95 3.25
N GLN A 79 21.02 -33.00 2.77
CA GLN A 79 20.89 -33.31 1.35
C GLN A 79 19.45 -33.03 0.94
N ILE A 80 19.28 -32.31 -0.17
CA ILE A 80 18.00 -31.99 -0.77
C ILE A 80 18.09 -32.33 -2.26
N SER A 81 17.05 -32.92 -2.83
CA SER A 81 16.93 -33.11 -4.27
C SER A 81 15.48 -33.02 -4.71
N LEU A 82 15.21 -32.29 -5.80
CA LEU A 82 13.92 -32.34 -6.50
C LEU A 82 13.70 -33.74 -7.09
N LEU A 83 12.49 -34.27 -6.92
CA LEU A 83 12.07 -35.55 -7.49
C LEU A 83 10.92 -35.32 -8.47
N PRO A 84 10.99 -35.82 -9.72
CA PRO A 84 9.81 -35.86 -10.58
C PRO A 84 8.79 -36.84 -9.98
N GLU A 85 7.49 -36.52 -10.09
CA GLU A 85 6.39 -37.35 -9.56
C GLU A 85 6.49 -38.81 -10.00
N SER A 86 6.88 -39.07 -11.26
CA SER A 86 7.08 -40.40 -11.82
C SER A 86 8.21 -41.23 -11.18
N SER A 87 9.10 -40.62 -10.40
CA SER A 87 10.15 -41.32 -9.63
C SER A 87 9.72 -41.75 -8.23
N VAL A 88 8.54 -41.31 -7.78
CA VAL A 88 8.02 -41.60 -6.44
C VAL A 88 6.93 -42.66 -6.54
N SER A 89 7.11 -43.77 -5.83
CA SER A 89 6.09 -44.81 -5.70
C SER A 89 4.77 -44.22 -5.18
N PRO A 90 3.59 -44.60 -5.70
CA PRO A 90 2.31 -44.01 -5.30
C PRO A 90 2.04 -44.02 -3.79
N GLU A 91 2.57 -45.02 -3.08
CA GLU A 91 2.47 -45.20 -1.63
C GLU A 91 3.31 -44.20 -0.79
N HIS A 92 4.29 -43.53 -1.41
CA HIS A 92 5.12 -42.48 -0.80
C HIS A 92 4.85 -41.10 -1.40
N LEU A 93 3.90 -40.98 -2.34
CA LEU A 93 3.53 -39.71 -2.94
C LEU A 93 2.92 -38.78 -1.87
N PRO A 94 3.44 -37.55 -1.68
CA PRO A 94 2.86 -36.57 -0.76
C PRO A 94 1.42 -36.17 -1.15
N PRO A 95 0.60 -35.73 -0.20
CA PRO A 95 -0.69 -35.11 -0.53
C PRO A 95 -0.47 -33.82 -1.34
N ALA A 96 -1.34 -33.58 -2.32
CA ALA A 96 -1.34 -32.30 -3.04
C ALA A 96 -1.59 -31.13 -2.06
N PRO A 97 -1.01 -29.94 -2.31
CA PRO A 97 -1.21 -28.77 -1.44
C PRO A 97 -2.71 -28.49 -1.20
N PRO A 98 -3.17 -28.46 0.06
CA PRO A 98 -4.58 -28.26 0.35
C PRO A 98 -4.98 -26.81 0.07
N TYR A 99 -6.06 -26.63 -0.68
CA TYR A 99 -6.68 -25.33 -0.91
C TYR A 99 -8.10 -25.28 -0.35
N SER A 100 -8.38 -24.24 0.42
CA SER A 100 -9.64 -23.97 1.10
C SER A 100 -10.15 -22.59 0.69
N PHE A 101 -10.64 -22.49 -0.55
CA PHE A 101 -11.19 -21.24 -1.11
C PHE A 101 -12.53 -20.88 -0.48
N TYR A 102 -12.66 -19.62 -0.07
CA TYR A 102 -13.92 -19.02 0.38
C TYR A 102 -14.20 -17.74 -0.39
N SER A 103 -15.46 -17.56 -0.76
CA SER A 103 -16.01 -16.35 -1.37
C SER A 103 -16.25 -15.23 -0.34
N SER A 104 -16.41 -13.98 -0.79
CA SER A 104 -16.69 -12.82 0.07
C SER A 104 -17.92 -13.06 0.95
N LYS A 105 -18.96 -13.70 0.40
CA LYS A 105 -20.14 -14.11 1.15
C LYS A 105 -19.86 -15.18 2.22
N GLU A 106 -19.09 -16.22 1.89
CA GLU A 106 -18.80 -17.32 2.83
C GLU A 106 -17.84 -16.90 3.96
N ILE A 107 -16.97 -15.90 3.72
CA ILE A 107 -16.07 -15.31 4.72
C ILE A 107 -16.87 -14.71 5.88
N LEU A 108 -18.06 -14.14 5.62
CA LEU A 108 -18.94 -13.55 6.64
C LEU A 108 -19.29 -14.52 7.77
N ASP A 109 -19.35 -15.83 7.49
CA ASP A 109 -19.69 -16.88 8.46
C ASP A 109 -18.45 -17.60 9.04
N ARG A 110 -17.22 -17.16 8.73
CA ARG A 110 -15.99 -17.80 9.25
C ARG A 110 -15.57 -17.24 10.61
N PRO A 111 -15.18 -18.07 11.60
CA PRO A 111 -14.75 -17.55 12.91
C PRO A 111 -13.47 -16.71 12.81
N HIS A 112 -13.26 -15.84 13.81
CA HIS A 112 -12.03 -15.06 13.93
C HIS A 112 -10.80 -16.00 13.94
N SER A 113 -9.69 -15.58 13.34
CA SER A 113 -8.45 -16.35 13.20
C SER A 113 -8.51 -17.60 12.30
N SER A 114 -9.61 -17.86 11.59
CA SER A 114 -9.63 -18.86 10.51
C SER A 114 -8.54 -18.60 9.46
N VAL A 115 -7.93 -19.66 8.95
CA VAL A 115 -7.02 -19.61 7.79
C VAL A 115 -7.79 -20.06 6.56
N LEU A 116 -7.69 -19.28 5.48
CA LEU A 116 -8.50 -19.43 4.28
C LEU A 116 -7.75 -18.94 3.02
N ASP A 117 -8.19 -19.43 1.86
CA ASP A 117 -7.73 -18.96 0.55
C ASP A 117 -8.81 -18.10 -0.11
N VAL A 118 -8.39 -17.14 -0.91
CA VAL A 118 -9.30 -16.29 -1.70
C VAL A 118 -8.81 -16.13 -3.13
N ILE A 119 -9.78 -15.95 -4.03
CA ILE A 119 -9.57 -15.46 -5.39
C ILE A 119 -10.45 -14.22 -5.59
N GLY A 120 -9.94 -13.21 -6.28
CA GLY A 120 -10.73 -12.04 -6.60
C GLY A 120 -10.06 -11.12 -7.62
N LEU A 121 -10.87 -10.27 -8.24
CA LEU A 121 -10.44 -9.20 -9.13
C LEU A 121 -9.97 -8.01 -8.29
N LEU A 122 -8.71 -7.60 -8.44
CA LEU A 122 -8.14 -6.48 -7.69
C LEU A 122 -8.72 -5.16 -8.21
N THR A 123 -9.47 -4.43 -7.37
CA THR A 123 -10.06 -3.12 -7.75
C THR A 123 -9.47 -1.94 -6.98
N PHE A 124 -8.76 -2.17 -5.87
CA PHE A 124 -7.91 -1.16 -5.25
C PHE A 124 -6.60 -1.75 -4.72
N SER A 125 -5.47 -1.12 -5.08
CA SER A 125 -4.13 -1.44 -4.59
C SER A 125 -3.52 -0.22 -3.92
N GLY A 126 -3.47 -0.21 -2.59
CA GLY A 126 -2.94 0.90 -1.80
C GLY A 126 -1.41 1.02 -1.90
N ARG A 127 -0.90 2.21 -1.59
CA ARG A 127 0.54 2.47 -1.53
C ARG A 127 1.22 1.55 -0.47
N PRO A 128 2.50 1.19 -0.64
CA PRO A 128 3.28 0.56 0.43
C PRO A 128 3.37 1.49 1.65
N GLU A 129 3.10 0.93 2.82
CA GLU A 129 3.27 1.57 4.13
C GLU A 129 4.06 0.64 5.05
N ARG A 130 4.67 1.19 6.09
CA ARG A 130 5.44 0.43 7.09
C ARG A 130 4.89 0.67 8.48
N ILE A 131 4.98 -0.32 9.34
CA ILE A 131 4.61 -0.22 10.75
C ILE A 131 5.68 -0.85 11.63
N ARG A 132 6.00 -0.21 12.77
CA ARG A 132 6.88 -0.82 13.78
C ARG A 132 6.17 -1.98 14.45
N ASN A 133 6.84 -3.12 14.55
CA ASN A 133 6.35 -4.24 15.33
C ASN A 133 6.42 -3.89 16.83
N SER A 134 5.31 -3.93 17.58
CA SER A 134 5.31 -3.58 19.02
C SER A 134 6.25 -4.45 19.89
N ARG A 135 6.71 -5.60 19.36
CA ARG A 135 7.65 -6.52 20.02
C ARG A 135 9.06 -6.52 19.41
N ARG A 136 9.34 -5.74 18.35
CA ARG A 136 10.65 -5.70 17.67
C ARG A 136 10.91 -4.32 17.07
N VAL A 137 12.16 -3.86 17.10
CA VAL A 137 12.61 -2.62 16.42
C VAL A 137 12.70 -2.81 14.88
N GLU A 138 11.77 -3.58 14.31
CA GLU A 138 11.71 -4.03 12.93
C GLU A 138 10.48 -3.38 12.27
N LEU A 139 10.69 -2.73 11.12
CA LEU A 139 9.63 -2.18 10.30
C LEU A 139 9.07 -3.28 9.40
N LEU A 140 7.77 -3.52 9.50
CA LEU A 140 7.05 -4.44 8.65
C LEU A 140 6.34 -3.65 7.55
N GLU A 141 6.66 -3.95 6.30
CA GLU A 141 6.03 -3.34 5.13
C GLU A 141 4.75 -4.09 4.74
N TYR A 142 3.72 -3.34 4.37
CA TYR A 142 2.43 -3.84 3.92
C TYR A 142 1.78 -2.91 2.90
N ARG A 143 0.74 -3.41 2.21
CA ARG A 143 -0.24 -2.59 1.51
C ARG A 143 -1.65 -3.15 1.70
N TRP A 144 -2.64 -2.32 1.41
CA TRP A 144 -4.04 -2.72 1.39
C TRP A 144 -4.47 -3.11 -0.02
N LEU A 145 -5.18 -4.23 -0.14
CA LEU A 145 -5.83 -4.66 -1.37
C LEU A 145 -7.36 -4.75 -1.14
N ARG A 146 -8.11 -4.46 -2.19
CA ARG A 146 -9.56 -4.71 -2.29
C ARG A 146 -9.80 -5.66 -3.45
N LEU A 147 -10.38 -6.83 -3.16
CA LEU A 147 -10.72 -7.82 -4.18
C LEU A 147 -12.25 -7.97 -4.30
N GLU A 148 -12.76 -8.06 -5.52
CA GLU A 148 -14.15 -8.35 -5.85
C GLU A 148 -14.28 -9.78 -6.42
N ASP A 149 -15.27 -10.55 -5.98
CA ASP A 149 -15.49 -11.94 -6.40
C ASP A 149 -16.89 -12.23 -6.97
N GLY A 150 -17.77 -11.22 -6.96
CA GLY A 150 -19.14 -11.31 -7.45
C GLY A 150 -20.14 -11.99 -6.52
N THR A 151 -19.77 -12.43 -5.32
CA THR A 151 -20.67 -13.18 -4.44
C THR A 151 -21.38 -12.33 -3.38
N SER A 152 -20.88 -11.11 -3.13
CA SER A 152 -21.53 -10.07 -2.34
C SER A 152 -21.06 -8.67 -2.75
N ASP A 153 -21.79 -7.64 -2.32
CA ASP A 153 -21.39 -6.23 -2.49
C ASP A 153 -20.25 -5.80 -1.56
N GLN A 154 -19.78 -6.69 -0.68
CA GLN A 154 -18.69 -6.42 0.25
C GLN A 154 -17.38 -6.98 -0.32
N PRO A 155 -16.38 -6.12 -0.62
CA PRO A 155 -15.13 -6.59 -1.15
C PRO A 155 -14.29 -7.29 -0.09
N ILE A 156 -13.47 -8.24 -0.52
CA ILE A 156 -12.49 -8.92 0.32
C ILE A 156 -11.34 -7.93 0.58
N MET A 157 -11.27 -7.41 1.79
CA MET A 157 -10.19 -6.52 2.23
C MET A 157 -8.98 -7.33 2.70
N VAL A 158 -7.81 -7.08 2.12
CA VAL A 158 -6.56 -7.78 2.48
C VAL A 158 -5.49 -6.77 2.93
N LYS A 159 -5.00 -6.89 4.15
CA LYS A 159 -3.77 -6.23 4.63
C LYS A 159 -2.59 -7.14 4.33
N LEU A 160 -2.03 -7.01 3.13
CA LEU A 160 -0.95 -7.85 2.64
C LEU A 160 0.40 -7.28 3.08
N PHE A 161 1.08 -7.97 4.00
CA PHE A 161 2.49 -7.74 4.33
C PHE A 161 3.41 -8.34 3.25
N SER A 162 4.63 -7.83 3.13
CA SER A 162 5.65 -8.38 2.22
C SER A 162 5.83 -9.89 2.40
N THR A 163 5.87 -10.63 1.29
CA THR A 163 6.07 -12.09 1.27
C THR A 163 7.43 -12.45 0.65
N SER A 164 7.68 -13.75 0.52
CA SER A 164 8.78 -14.34 -0.25
C SER A 164 8.83 -13.96 -1.74
N GLN A 165 7.82 -13.25 -2.26
CA GLN A 165 7.56 -13.07 -3.69
C GLN A 165 7.57 -11.58 -4.10
N PRO A 166 8.71 -10.86 -3.98
CA PRO A 166 8.77 -9.41 -4.23
C PRO A 166 8.33 -9.02 -5.65
N GLU A 167 8.57 -9.86 -6.65
CA GLU A 167 8.15 -9.62 -8.03
C GLU A 167 6.63 -9.66 -8.20
N THR A 168 5.94 -10.57 -7.49
CA THR A 168 4.47 -10.57 -7.42
C THR A 168 3.96 -9.30 -6.77
N HIS A 169 4.59 -8.82 -5.70
CA HIS A 169 4.19 -7.57 -5.03
C HIS A 169 4.30 -6.34 -5.94
N ARG A 170 5.28 -6.31 -6.87
CA ARG A 170 5.38 -5.25 -7.89
C ARG A 170 4.20 -5.27 -8.86
N LYS A 171 3.76 -6.46 -9.29
CA LYS A 171 2.66 -6.67 -10.25
C LYS A 171 1.23 -6.68 -9.68
N LEU A 172 1.03 -6.29 -8.42
CA LEU A 172 -0.31 -6.15 -7.82
C LEU A 172 -1.01 -4.85 -8.26
N HIS A 173 -1.40 -4.79 -9.52
CA HIS A 173 -2.15 -3.68 -10.11
C HIS A 173 -3.66 -3.99 -10.16
N PRO A 174 -4.54 -2.98 -10.12
CA PRO A 174 -5.95 -3.19 -10.41
C PRO A 174 -6.21 -3.85 -11.79
N LEU A 175 -7.36 -4.49 -11.92
CA LEU A 175 -7.76 -5.42 -12.99
C LEU A 175 -6.99 -6.76 -13.04
N SER A 176 -5.93 -6.96 -12.24
CA SER A 176 -5.34 -8.30 -12.07
C SER A 176 -6.30 -9.24 -11.32
N VAL A 177 -6.40 -10.50 -11.76
CA VAL A 177 -6.93 -11.56 -10.90
C VAL A 177 -5.85 -11.90 -9.88
N VAL A 178 -6.21 -11.98 -8.60
CA VAL A 178 -5.30 -12.29 -7.50
C VAL A 178 -5.82 -13.48 -6.72
N VAL A 179 -4.95 -14.46 -6.51
CA VAL A 179 -5.15 -15.59 -5.59
C VAL A 179 -4.21 -15.40 -4.41
N CYS A 180 -4.76 -15.33 -3.21
CA CYS A 180 -3.99 -15.32 -1.96
C CYS A 180 -4.32 -16.58 -1.18
N SER A 181 -3.33 -17.44 -0.93
CA SER A 181 -3.51 -18.63 -0.10
C SER A 181 -3.09 -18.39 1.35
N ARG A 182 -3.69 -19.17 2.26
CA ARG A 182 -3.40 -19.22 3.69
C ARG A 182 -3.35 -17.85 4.33
N LEU A 183 -4.34 -17.01 4.03
CA LEU A 183 -4.58 -15.77 4.73
C LEU A 183 -5.34 -16.05 6.03
N LYS A 184 -5.06 -15.25 7.07
CA LYS A 184 -5.73 -15.29 8.35
C LYS A 184 -6.84 -14.23 8.40
N LEU A 185 -8.06 -14.63 8.74
CA LEU A 185 -9.19 -13.74 8.97
C LEU A 185 -9.06 -13.02 10.32
N ILE A 186 -9.07 -11.69 10.28
CA ILE A 186 -9.16 -10.81 11.44
C ILE A 186 -10.54 -10.17 11.45
N ARG A 187 -11.24 -10.33 12.58
CA ARG A 187 -12.48 -9.60 12.90
C ARG A 187 -12.18 -8.58 13.99
N VAL A 188 -12.69 -7.36 13.84
CA VAL A 188 -12.46 -6.22 14.73
C VAL A 188 -13.79 -5.76 15.32
N GLY A 189 -13.91 -5.90 16.65
CA GLY A 189 -15.15 -5.64 17.40
C GLY A 189 -16.31 -6.56 17.01
N ASP A 190 -17.50 -6.21 17.49
CA ASP A 190 -18.75 -6.93 17.22
C ASP A 190 -19.40 -6.51 15.86
N GLN A 191 -18.68 -5.75 15.04
CA GLN A 191 -19.18 -5.26 13.76
C GLN A 191 -19.12 -6.37 12.69
N THR A 192 -20.27 -6.74 12.13
CA THR A 192 -20.42 -7.68 11.00
C THR A 192 -19.49 -7.37 9.82
N HIS A 193 -19.21 -6.08 9.59
CA HIS A 193 -18.43 -5.58 8.45
C HIS A 193 -17.00 -5.13 8.81
N GLY A 194 -16.59 -5.28 10.07
CA GLY A 194 -15.24 -4.93 10.55
C GLY A 194 -14.23 -6.05 10.38
N HIS A 195 -14.12 -6.66 9.19
CA HIS A 195 -13.23 -7.81 8.97
C HIS A 195 -12.28 -7.64 7.78
N PHE A 196 -11.07 -8.18 7.89
CA PHE A 196 -10.05 -8.20 6.84
C PHE A 196 -9.19 -9.45 6.93
N LEU A 197 -8.46 -9.74 5.86
CA LEU A 197 -7.51 -10.84 5.78
C LEU A 197 -6.07 -10.33 5.90
N THR A 198 -5.18 -11.10 6.50
CA THR A 198 -3.74 -10.77 6.57
C THR A 198 -2.87 -12.02 6.53
N ASN A 199 -1.56 -11.86 6.33
CA ASN A 199 -0.66 -12.97 6.05
C ASN A 199 -0.53 -13.94 7.25
N THR A 200 -0.34 -15.23 6.94
CA THR A 200 0.34 -16.19 7.80
C THR A 200 1.81 -16.33 7.38
N ALA A 201 2.58 -17.14 8.11
CA ALA A 201 3.96 -17.46 7.74
C ALA A 201 4.09 -18.21 6.39
N TYR A 202 3.00 -18.78 5.87
CA TYR A 202 2.97 -19.61 4.67
C TYR A 202 2.02 -19.08 3.58
N THR A 203 1.60 -17.81 3.69
CA THR A 203 0.83 -17.13 2.64
C THR A 203 1.60 -17.10 1.35
N GLN A 204 0.96 -17.49 0.24
CA GLN A 204 1.47 -17.27 -1.11
C GLN A 204 0.48 -16.38 -1.86
N VAL A 205 1.00 -15.55 -2.76
CA VAL A 205 0.22 -14.66 -3.62
C VAL A 205 0.53 -15.01 -5.07
N TYR A 206 -0.48 -15.10 -5.90
CA TYR A 206 -0.38 -15.28 -7.33
C TYR A 206 -1.26 -14.24 -8.00
N CYS A 207 -0.77 -13.61 -9.06
CA CYS A 207 -1.55 -12.67 -9.86
C CYS A 207 -1.32 -12.93 -11.35
N THR A 208 -2.26 -12.45 -12.15
CA THR A 208 -2.15 -12.44 -13.61
C THR A 208 -1.00 -11.57 -14.10
N GLY A 209 -0.50 -11.84 -15.32
CA GLY A 209 0.70 -11.22 -15.89
C GLY A 209 2.02 -11.83 -15.40
N LEU A 210 1.96 -13.05 -14.82
CA LEU A 210 3.13 -13.83 -14.37
C LEU A 210 3.08 -15.31 -14.80
N GLY A 211 2.03 -15.77 -15.49
CA GLY A 211 1.88 -17.16 -15.94
C GLY A 211 1.52 -18.14 -14.82
N HIS A 212 1.57 -17.70 -13.56
CA HIS A 212 1.34 -18.53 -12.37
C HIS A 212 0.03 -19.34 -12.44
N HIS A 213 -1.06 -18.73 -12.88
CA HIS A 213 -2.38 -19.36 -12.84
C HIS A 213 -2.52 -20.58 -13.78
N SER A 214 -1.69 -20.68 -14.81
CA SER A 214 -1.65 -21.83 -15.74
C SER A 214 -1.05 -23.08 -15.09
N GLU A 215 0.00 -22.93 -14.28
CA GLU A 215 0.73 -24.02 -13.61
C GLU A 215 -0.04 -24.56 -12.38
N MET A 216 -0.82 -23.73 -11.70
CA MET A 216 -1.34 -24.03 -10.38
C MET A 216 -2.57 -24.96 -10.38
N SER A 217 -2.52 -26.00 -9.56
CA SER A 217 -3.58 -27.04 -9.46
C SER A 217 -4.95 -26.49 -9.05
N TYR A 218 -5.02 -25.37 -8.31
CA TYR A 218 -6.27 -24.77 -7.87
C TYR A 218 -7.18 -24.32 -9.03
N ARG A 219 -6.68 -24.12 -10.26
CA ARG A 219 -7.47 -23.69 -11.42
C ARG A 219 -8.64 -24.62 -11.76
N ASN A 220 -8.56 -25.88 -11.33
CA ASN A 220 -9.59 -26.88 -11.53
C ASN A 220 -10.67 -26.92 -10.43
N LEU A 221 -10.48 -26.19 -9.32
CA LEU A 221 -11.43 -26.19 -8.20
C LEU A 221 -12.70 -25.41 -8.54
N LEU A 222 -13.83 -25.90 -8.02
CA LEU A 222 -15.15 -25.32 -8.30
C LEU A 222 -15.29 -23.84 -7.90
N PRO A 223 -14.77 -23.35 -6.75
CA PRO A 223 -14.81 -21.92 -6.43
C PRO A 223 -14.06 -21.06 -7.45
N VAL A 224 -12.87 -21.48 -7.89
CA VAL A 224 -12.07 -20.77 -8.90
C VAL A 224 -12.80 -20.75 -10.25
N ARG A 225 -13.37 -21.88 -10.69
CA ARG A 225 -14.17 -21.93 -11.94
C ARG A 225 -15.42 -21.04 -11.89
N ARG A 226 -16.10 -20.95 -10.75
CA ARG A 226 -17.24 -20.03 -10.55
C ARG A 226 -16.80 -18.57 -10.62
N PHE A 227 -15.69 -18.21 -9.97
CA PHE A 227 -15.11 -16.87 -10.07
C PHE A 227 -14.77 -16.51 -11.52
N LEU A 228 -14.10 -17.40 -12.26
CA LEU A 228 -13.77 -17.16 -13.68
C LEU A 228 -15.00 -17.02 -14.58
N GLN A 229 -16.09 -17.72 -14.26
CA GLN A 229 -17.36 -17.54 -14.96
C GLN A 229 -17.97 -16.14 -14.68
N TRP A 230 -17.92 -15.66 -13.44
CA TRP A 230 -18.35 -14.31 -13.08
C TRP A 230 -17.46 -13.21 -13.69
N LEU A 231 -16.14 -13.43 -13.72
CA LEU A 231 -15.17 -12.49 -14.30
C LEU A 231 -15.50 -12.20 -15.77
N ARG A 232 -15.88 -13.22 -16.53
CA ARG A 232 -16.30 -13.11 -17.95
C ARG A 232 -17.62 -12.36 -18.15
N THR A 233 -18.39 -12.05 -17.11
CA THR A 233 -19.57 -11.18 -17.20
C THR A 233 -19.27 -9.75 -16.81
N GLN A 234 -18.03 -9.42 -16.42
CA GLN A 234 -17.63 -8.06 -16.09
C GLN A 234 -17.28 -7.28 -17.36
N ASP A 235 -17.44 -5.96 -17.28
CA ASP A 235 -17.08 -5.03 -18.34
C ASP A 235 -15.85 -4.20 -17.92
N ASP A 236 -14.80 -4.25 -18.73
CA ASP A 236 -13.53 -3.57 -18.49
C ASP A 236 -13.70 -2.09 -18.14
N GLN A 237 -14.55 -1.36 -18.87
CA GLN A 237 -14.76 0.07 -18.67
C GLN A 237 -15.47 0.34 -17.33
N GLN A 238 -16.45 -0.50 -16.97
CA GLN A 238 -17.11 -0.42 -15.66
C GLN A 238 -16.14 -0.72 -14.50
N VAL A 239 -15.23 -1.69 -14.65
CA VAL A 239 -14.21 -1.98 -13.62
C VAL A 239 -13.18 -0.84 -13.54
N LEU A 240 -12.65 -0.37 -14.67
CA LEU A 240 -11.70 0.75 -14.75
C LEU A 240 -12.27 2.03 -14.10
N SER A 241 -13.56 2.33 -14.33
CA SER A 241 -14.20 3.53 -13.76
C SER A 241 -14.20 3.60 -12.22
N ARG A 242 -14.09 2.45 -11.54
CA ARG A 242 -14.00 2.31 -10.08
C ARG A 242 -12.64 1.85 -9.57
N ALA A 243 -11.69 1.56 -10.47
CA ALA A 243 -10.38 1.04 -10.12
C ALA A 243 -9.44 2.15 -9.59
N LEU A 244 -8.82 1.90 -8.44
CA LEU A 244 -8.02 2.89 -7.72
C LEU A 244 -6.63 2.36 -7.35
N ILE A 245 -5.64 3.25 -7.27
CA ILE A 245 -4.27 2.90 -6.88
C ILE A 245 -3.62 3.98 -5.99
N GLY A 246 -2.77 3.56 -5.06
CA GLY A 246 -2.05 4.45 -4.16
C GLY A 246 -2.94 5.11 -3.11
N GLY A 247 -2.55 6.32 -2.68
CA GLY A 247 -3.29 7.12 -1.71
C GLY A 247 -3.20 6.64 -0.26
N PHE A 248 -3.59 7.54 0.64
CA PHE A 248 -3.86 7.23 2.04
C PHE A 248 -5.15 6.39 2.15
N PHE A 249 -5.11 5.33 2.95
CA PHE A 249 -6.26 4.44 3.16
C PHE A 249 -6.32 3.93 4.60
N LEU A 250 -7.54 3.79 5.14
CA LEU A 250 -7.81 3.32 6.49
C LEU A 250 -8.77 2.13 6.45
N PHE A 251 -8.36 1.01 7.03
CA PHE A 251 -9.26 -0.11 7.30
C PHE A 251 -8.82 -0.91 8.54
N PRO A 252 -9.76 -1.40 9.38
CA PRO A 252 -11.15 -0.97 9.43
C PRO A 252 -11.27 0.53 9.80
N PRO A 253 -12.41 1.19 9.53
CA PRO A 253 -12.61 2.57 9.94
C PRO A 253 -12.49 2.72 11.47
N PRO A 254 -11.81 3.75 12.00
CA PRO A 254 -11.75 3.99 13.44
C PRO A 254 -13.15 4.18 14.07
N PRO A 255 -13.34 3.87 15.37
CA PRO A 255 -14.59 4.09 16.07
C PRO A 255 -15.14 5.52 15.93
N VAL A 256 -16.47 5.66 16.03
CA VAL A 256 -17.16 6.97 15.90
C VAL A 256 -17.43 7.69 17.23
N THR A 257 -17.15 7.02 18.36
CA THR A 257 -17.27 7.58 19.71
C THR A 257 -15.92 7.56 20.42
N LEU A 258 -15.68 8.59 21.24
CA LEU A 258 -14.46 8.69 22.06
C LEU A 258 -14.35 7.53 23.05
N GLU A 259 -15.47 7.08 23.63
CA GLU A 259 -15.53 5.99 24.60
C GLU A 259 -15.05 4.66 24.01
N THR A 260 -15.54 4.29 22.82
CA THR A 260 -15.09 3.09 22.11
C THR A 260 -13.63 3.22 21.69
N TYR A 261 -13.23 4.38 21.15
CA TYR A 261 -11.84 4.65 20.78
C TYR A 261 -10.88 4.50 21.99
N MET A 262 -11.23 5.07 23.15
CA MET A 262 -10.43 4.96 24.38
C MET A 262 -10.45 3.55 24.98
N LYS A 263 -11.52 2.77 24.75
CA LYS A 263 -11.57 1.35 25.13
C LYS A 263 -10.61 0.51 24.29
N ASP A 264 -10.52 0.79 22.99
CA ASP A 264 -9.65 0.09 22.05
C ASP A 264 -8.17 0.46 22.24
N CYS A 265 -7.88 1.72 22.61
CA CYS A 265 -6.51 2.22 22.84
C CYS A 265 -5.91 1.87 24.22
N ARG A 266 -6.50 0.95 25.00
CA ARG A 266 -6.00 0.57 26.33
C ARG A 266 -4.61 -0.08 26.27
N GLY A 267 -3.56 0.72 26.48
CA GLY A 267 -2.16 0.30 26.52
C GLY A 267 -1.23 1.08 25.59
N GLU A 268 -1.78 1.86 24.65
CA GLU A 268 -1.05 2.81 23.82
C GLU A 268 -0.77 4.12 24.60
N PRO A 269 0.21 4.96 24.19
CA PRO A 269 0.45 6.25 24.82
C PRO A 269 -0.80 7.13 24.77
N GLY A 270 -1.07 7.82 25.88
CA GLY A 270 -2.19 8.76 26.00
C GLY A 270 -2.03 10.00 25.12
N PHE A 271 -2.93 10.98 25.30
CA PHE A 271 -2.92 12.20 24.50
C PHE A 271 -1.59 12.93 24.61
N LEU A 272 -0.91 13.10 23.46
CA LEU A 272 0.38 13.76 23.36
C LEU A 272 0.23 15.28 23.50
N ARG A 273 1.30 15.93 23.97
CA ARG A 273 1.50 17.37 23.82
C ARG A 273 1.81 17.73 22.36
N GLY A 274 1.60 18.98 21.95
CA GLY A 274 1.91 19.41 20.59
C GLY A 274 3.39 19.24 20.23
N ALA A 275 4.29 19.58 21.17
CA ALA A 275 5.73 19.34 21.04
C ALA A 275 6.12 17.86 21.11
N GLU A 276 5.28 16.99 21.70
CA GLU A 276 5.48 15.54 21.65
C GLU A 276 5.06 14.95 20.31
N LEU A 277 3.91 15.38 19.78
CA LEU A 277 3.47 15.04 18.43
C LEU A 277 4.55 15.38 17.39
N GLN A 278 5.09 16.60 17.42
CA GLN A 278 6.15 17.02 16.50
C GLN A 278 7.37 16.09 16.59
N ARG A 279 7.86 15.81 17.81
CA ARG A 279 9.02 14.90 18.01
C ARG A 279 8.75 13.47 17.55
N GLU A 280 7.53 12.95 17.72
CA GLU A 280 7.19 11.61 17.27
C GLU A 280 7.03 11.53 15.74
N VAL A 281 6.58 12.61 15.10
CA VAL A 281 6.54 12.79 13.64
C VAL A 281 7.97 12.85 13.06
N GLU A 282 8.85 13.66 13.64
CA GLU A 282 10.28 13.75 13.25
C GLU A 282 11.06 12.43 13.45
N ARG A 283 10.52 11.49 14.24
CA ARG A 283 11.09 10.16 14.51
C ARG A 283 10.60 9.06 13.59
N LEU A 284 9.67 9.32 12.68
CA LEU A 284 9.16 8.31 11.75
C LEU A 284 10.23 7.95 10.72
N CYS A 285 10.42 6.67 10.46
CA CYS A 285 11.23 6.23 9.33
C CYS A 285 10.45 6.38 8.01
N TYR A 286 11.13 6.39 6.87
CA TYR A 286 10.48 6.45 5.56
C TYR A 286 9.38 5.38 5.37
N ARG A 287 8.19 5.82 4.93
CA ARG A 287 6.90 5.10 4.85
C ARG A 287 6.36 4.56 6.18
N GLU A 288 6.99 4.84 7.31
CA GLU A 288 6.45 4.48 8.62
C GLU A 288 5.20 5.29 8.91
N ARG A 289 4.12 4.55 9.20
CA ARG A 289 2.83 5.07 9.59
C ARG A 289 2.61 4.89 11.09
N ARG A 290 2.02 5.91 11.72
CA ARG A 290 1.64 5.86 13.13
C ARG A 290 0.39 6.67 13.44
N THR A 291 -0.53 6.04 14.16
CA THR A 291 -1.67 6.73 14.79
C THR A 291 -1.19 7.45 16.04
N LEU A 292 -1.53 8.72 16.16
CA LEU A 292 -1.16 9.63 17.25
C LEU A 292 -2.43 10.38 17.69
N SER A 293 -2.53 10.82 18.94
CA SER A 293 -3.71 11.55 19.42
C SER A 293 -3.31 12.76 20.26
N ILE A 294 -3.95 13.90 20.02
CA ILE A 294 -3.74 15.15 20.76
C ILE A 294 -5.07 15.74 21.20
N GLN A 295 -5.04 16.59 22.24
CA GLN A 295 -6.16 17.49 22.53
C GLN A 295 -5.92 18.84 21.84
N ALA A 296 -6.89 19.32 21.05
CA ALA A 296 -6.74 20.54 20.27
C ALA A 296 -8.07 21.31 20.09
N THR A 297 -7.97 22.58 19.70
CA THR A 297 -9.07 23.34 19.08
C THR A 297 -8.78 23.57 17.60
N VAL A 298 -9.83 23.74 16.78
CA VAL A 298 -9.66 24.11 15.37
C VAL A 298 -9.62 25.62 15.25
N THR A 299 -8.55 26.15 14.65
CA THR A 299 -8.33 27.59 14.47
C THR A 299 -8.52 28.06 13.03
N MET A 300 -8.41 27.14 12.07
CA MET A 300 -8.68 27.39 10.66
C MET A 300 -9.19 26.12 9.99
N VAL A 301 -10.10 26.28 9.04
CA VAL A 301 -10.50 25.23 8.10
C VAL A 301 -10.34 25.80 6.70
N THR A 302 -9.64 25.07 5.84
CA THR A 302 -9.49 25.41 4.41
C THR A 302 -10.07 24.27 3.59
N TYR A 303 -10.85 24.59 2.57
CA TYR A 303 -11.27 23.69 1.50
C TYR A 303 -10.45 24.03 0.25
N SER A 304 -9.91 23.02 -0.40
CA SER A 304 -9.10 23.17 -1.61
C SER A 304 -9.49 22.13 -2.67
N CYS A 305 -9.51 22.58 -3.92
CA CYS A 305 -9.59 21.71 -5.09
C CYS A 305 -8.19 21.60 -5.71
N ARG A 306 -7.66 20.40 -5.89
CA ARG A 306 -6.35 20.17 -6.51
C ARG A 306 -6.33 20.70 -7.95
N GLY A 307 -5.38 21.58 -8.24
CA GLY A 307 -5.29 22.33 -9.51
C GLY A 307 -6.05 23.66 -9.53
N GLU A 308 -6.94 23.91 -8.56
CA GLU A 308 -7.67 25.17 -8.39
C GLU A 308 -7.45 25.78 -6.98
N GLU A 309 -6.27 25.58 -6.40
CA GLU A 309 -5.90 26.06 -5.04
C GLU A 309 -5.98 27.59 -4.89
N HIS A 310 -5.95 28.33 -6.00
CA HIS A 310 -6.21 29.77 -6.04
C HIS A 310 -7.66 30.16 -5.73
N ARG A 311 -8.59 29.18 -5.68
CA ARG A 311 -10.02 29.33 -5.33
C ARG A 311 -10.39 28.74 -3.98
N SER A 312 -9.39 28.33 -3.18
CA SER A 312 -9.63 27.70 -1.87
C SER A 312 -10.48 28.58 -0.95
N LEU A 313 -11.53 27.97 -0.38
CA LEU A 313 -12.41 28.61 0.60
C LEU A 313 -11.84 28.39 2.00
N PHE A 314 -11.93 29.38 2.88
CA PHE A 314 -11.43 29.21 4.25
C PHE A 314 -12.28 29.92 5.29
N TRP A 315 -12.28 29.34 6.49
CA TRP A 315 -12.74 29.94 7.72
C TRP A 315 -11.55 30.02 8.70
N THR A 316 -11.45 31.10 9.47
CA THR A 316 -10.44 31.27 10.51
C THR A 316 -11.05 31.89 11.75
N HIS A 317 -10.66 31.38 12.92
CA HIS A 317 -11.07 31.91 14.21
C HIS A 317 -10.32 33.22 14.50
N ARG A 318 -11.00 34.36 14.28
CA ARG A 318 -10.52 35.67 14.74
C ARG A 318 -10.59 35.76 16.27
N ALA A 319 -9.51 35.39 16.94
CA ALA A 319 -9.27 35.85 18.30
C ALA A 319 -9.09 37.38 18.28
N SER A 320 -9.95 38.11 19.00
CA SER A 320 -9.96 39.57 19.00
C SER A 320 -8.72 40.15 19.70
N SER A 321 -7.66 40.46 18.95
CA SER A 321 -6.54 41.27 19.42
C SER A 321 -6.07 42.28 18.39
N LEU A 322 -6.65 43.48 18.49
CA LEU A 322 -6.16 44.80 18.04
C LEU A 322 -6.06 45.12 16.52
N SER A 323 -6.58 46.31 16.19
CA SER A 323 -6.58 47.04 14.91
C SER A 323 -7.48 46.51 13.76
N PRO A 324 -8.51 47.28 13.33
CA PRO A 324 -9.32 46.95 12.16
C PRO A 324 -8.76 47.61 10.89
N PHE A 325 -8.30 46.81 9.93
CA PHE A 325 -8.27 47.24 8.53
C PHE A 325 -9.61 46.92 7.87
N SER A 326 -10.39 47.97 7.61
CA SER A 326 -11.71 47.87 6.98
C SER A 326 -11.59 47.46 5.51
N SER A 327 -12.26 46.38 5.12
CA SER A 327 -12.46 46.00 3.72
C SER A 327 -13.92 46.21 3.32
N SER A 328 -14.29 47.46 2.99
CA SER A 328 -15.61 47.80 2.43
C SER A 328 -15.47 48.09 0.93
N SER A 329 -15.77 47.09 0.09
CA SER A 329 -15.82 47.24 -1.36
C SER A 329 -17.21 47.70 -1.82
N SER A 330 -17.31 48.93 -2.31
CA SER A 330 -18.45 49.42 -3.11
C SER A 330 -17.98 50.54 -4.04
N PRO A 331 -18.39 50.55 -5.31
CA PRO A 331 -17.82 51.46 -6.31
C PRO A 331 -18.53 52.81 -6.32
N ARG A 332 -17.78 53.91 -6.44
CA ARG A 332 -18.34 55.19 -6.93
C ARG A 332 -17.28 56.17 -7.47
N LEU A 333 -17.35 56.35 -8.79
CA LEU A 333 -17.16 57.59 -9.57
C LEU A 333 -16.08 58.60 -9.15
N LEU A 334 -15.10 58.76 -10.03
CA LEU A 334 -14.17 59.90 -10.11
C LEU A 334 -14.92 61.24 -10.18
N LYS A 335 -14.57 62.18 -9.29
CA LYS A 335 -14.62 63.62 -9.55
C LYS A 335 -13.37 64.30 -8.97
N SER A 336 -12.65 64.97 -9.86
CA SER A 336 -11.49 65.82 -9.57
C SER A 336 -11.91 67.09 -8.80
N CYS A 337 -11.08 67.54 -7.85
CA CYS A 337 -10.76 68.96 -7.65
C CYS A 337 -9.48 69.12 -6.79
N ALA A 338 -8.85 70.29 -6.92
CA ALA A 338 -7.45 70.59 -6.56
C ALA A 338 -7.09 70.70 -5.05
N ASP A 339 -5.77 70.54 -4.82
CA ASP A 339 -4.81 71.19 -3.88
C ASP A 339 -5.25 72.42 -3.03
N PRO A 340 -4.48 72.84 -1.97
CA PRO A 340 -3.08 72.49 -1.68
C PRO A 340 -2.67 72.12 -0.21
N SER A 341 -1.43 71.62 -0.13
CA SER A 341 -0.34 71.72 0.90
C SER A 341 -0.46 72.70 2.10
N PRO A 342 0.33 72.58 3.21
CA PRO A 342 1.69 72.00 3.28
C PRO A 342 2.10 71.15 4.53
N LEU A 343 3.31 70.55 4.42
CA LEU A 343 4.10 69.90 5.49
C LEU A 343 4.70 70.94 6.48
N PRO A 344 5.20 70.53 7.67
CA PRO A 344 6.66 70.27 7.84
C PRO A 344 6.96 69.14 8.92
N PRO A 345 8.16 68.96 9.50
CA PRO A 345 9.06 67.86 9.09
C PRO A 345 9.75 67.03 10.23
N LEU A 346 10.75 66.21 9.85
CA LEU A 346 11.78 65.55 10.71
C LEU A 346 11.29 64.29 11.48
N SER A 347 12.11 63.28 11.82
CA SER A 347 13.58 63.13 11.84
C SER A 347 14.04 61.73 11.41
N ALA A 348 15.29 61.59 10.98
CA ALA A 348 15.99 60.32 10.76
C ALA A 348 17.06 60.05 11.83
N CYS A 349 17.56 58.80 11.89
CA CYS A 349 18.56 58.18 12.81
C CYS A 349 17.94 57.22 13.85
N SER A 350 18.55 56.09 14.20
CA SER A 350 19.76 55.42 13.66
C SER A 350 19.88 53.98 14.20
N THR A 351 20.44 53.06 13.42
CA THR A 351 20.86 51.72 13.88
C THR A 351 22.27 51.73 14.47
N PRO A 352 22.61 50.71 15.30
CA PRO A 352 23.98 50.22 15.32
C PRO A 352 24.11 48.67 15.22
N ARG A 353 24.89 48.26 14.20
CA ARG A 353 25.96 47.22 14.19
C ARG A 353 26.00 46.22 15.37
N SER A 354 25.87 44.91 15.15
CA SER A 354 26.85 43.95 14.56
C SER A 354 27.86 43.37 15.56
N PHE A 355 27.82 42.05 15.80
CA PHE A 355 28.96 41.24 16.28
C PHE A 355 28.93 39.78 15.73
N ARG A 356 30.12 39.24 15.50
CA ARG A 356 30.57 37.87 15.10
C ARG A 356 31.96 37.69 15.80
N PRO A 357 32.73 36.57 15.78
CA PRO A 357 32.56 35.17 15.30
C PRO A 357 32.89 34.17 16.47
N PRO A 358 33.59 33.01 16.36
CA PRO A 358 34.00 32.07 15.26
C PRO A 358 33.42 30.64 15.41
N HIS A 359 33.30 29.76 14.40
CA HIS A 359 34.29 29.11 13.49
C HIS A 359 35.26 28.09 14.14
N PHE A 360 35.13 26.82 13.74
CA PHE A 360 36.11 25.74 13.92
C PHE A 360 36.10 24.81 12.69
N SER A 361 37.25 24.24 12.34
CA SER A 361 37.47 23.36 11.17
C SER A 361 38.07 22.00 11.59
N PRO A 362 37.93 20.93 10.79
CA PRO A 362 38.40 19.58 11.14
C PRO A 362 39.86 19.31 10.69
N PRO A 363 40.53 18.28 11.23
CA PRO A 363 41.84 17.82 10.77
C PRO A 363 41.76 16.71 9.69
N SER A 364 42.83 16.59 8.91
CA SER A 364 43.05 15.54 7.92
C SER A 364 44.50 15.03 7.94
N SER A 365 44.69 13.76 7.58
CA SER A 365 45.96 13.11 7.20
C SER A 365 45.59 11.91 6.30
N LEU A 366 46.15 11.66 5.11
CA LEU A 366 47.56 11.44 4.71
C LEU A 366 48.13 10.14 5.35
N SER A 367 48.61 9.11 4.63
CA SER A 367 49.09 9.04 3.23
C SER A 367 49.01 7.65 2.55
N ALA A 368 49.05 7.69 1.21
CA ALA A 368 49.55 6.73 0.20
C ALA A 368 50.10 5.34 0.58
N SER A 369 49.76 4.33 -0.25
CA SER A 369 50.75 3.67 -1.14
C SER A 369 50.09 2.79 -2.21
N SER A 370 50.75 2.66 -3.37
CA SER A 370 50.30 1.91 -4.55
C SER A 370 51.12 0.63 -4.76
N THR A 371 50.50 -0.44 -5.24
CA THR A 371 51.19 -1.53 -5.97
C THR A 371 50.26 -2.15 -6.99
N VAL A 372 50.72 -2.17 -8.25
CA VAL A 372 50.12 -2.94 -9.35
C VAL A 372 50.64 -4.38 -9.29
N SER A 373 49.77 -5.36 -9.51
CA SER A 373 50.16 -6.69 -10.00
C SER A 373 49.09 -7.23 -10.93
N GLN A 374 49.43 -7.26 -12.22
CA GLN A 374 48.75 -8.11 -13.21
C GLN A 374 49.16 -9.56 -12.97
N LEU A 375 48.28 -10.53 -13.27
CA LEU A 375 48.62 -11.76 -14.01
C LEU A 375 47.34 -12.50 -14.41
N THR A 376 47.35 -13.07 -15.61
CA THR A 376 46.20 -13.77 -16.24
C THR A 376 46.48 -15.30 -16.29
N PRO A 377 45.88 -16.11 -17.18
CA PRO A 377 44.86 -17.07 -16.75
C PRO A 377 45.25 -18.54 -16.97
N TRP A 378 44.61 -19.47 -16.25
CA TRP A 378 44.69 -20.90 -16.57
C TRP A 378 43.40 -21.39 -17.22
N ARG A 379 43.46 -21.63 -18.53
CA ARG A 379 42.51 -22.48 -19.25
C ARG A 379 42.99 -23.93 -19.17
N LEU A 380 42.05 -24.88 -19.18
CA LEU A 380 42.31 -26.23 -19.62
C LEU A 380 41.30 -26.61 -20.70
N ASP A 381 41.79 -26.78 -21.93
CA ASP A 381 41.01 -27.32 -23.04
C ASP A 381 40.88 -28.84 -22.93
N SER A 382 39.77 -29.39 -23.41
CA SER A 382 39.70 -30.79 -23.85
C SER A 382 38.61 -30.94 -24.92
N ARG A 383 39.05 -31.18 -26.16
CA ARG A 383 38.17 -31.44 -27.32
C ARG A 383 37.98 -32.94 -27.56
N ALA A 384 36.74 -33.37 -27.64
CA ALA A 384 36.25 -34.39 -28.58
C ALA A 384 34.70 -34.34 -28.58
N GLY A 385 33.94 -34.40 -29.67
CA GLY A 385 34.29 -34.57 -31.08
C GLY A 385 33.67 -35.82 -31.68
N ARG A 386 32.40 -35.76 -32.14
CA ARG A 386 31.82 -36.68 -33.15
C ARG A 386 30.51 -36.15 -33.75
N LYS A 387 30.23 -36.56 -34.99
CA LYS A 387 29.09 -36.14 -35.84
C LYS A 387 28.12 -37.30 -36.05
N SER A 388 26.82 -37.02 -36.22
CA SER A 388 25.81 -37.86 -36.92
C SER A 388 24.52 -37.03 -37.05
N ALA A 389 24.12 -36.49 -38.21
CA ALA A 389 23.59 -37.11 -39.44
C ALA A 389 22.05 -37.27 -39.43
N LYS A 390 21.40 -36.74 -40.48
CA LYS A 390 19.94 -36.66 -40.69
C LYS A 390 19.36 -37.97 -41.23
N ARG A 391 18.07 -38.25 -40.96
CA ARG A 391 17.21 -39.04 -41.87
C ARG A 391 15.75 -38.55 -41.87
N LYS A 392 15.15 -38.46 -43.07
CA LYS A 392 13.72 -38.20 -43.33
C LYS A 392 13.05 -39.49 -43.87
N GLN A 393 11.75 -39.68 -43.61
CA GLN A 393 10.71 -40.36 -44.43
C GLN A 393 9.41 -40.37 -43.57
N LEU A 394 8.22 -39.88 -43.98
CA LEU A 394 7.30 -40.08 -45.14
C LEU A 394 6.06 -40.95 -44.77
N VAL A 395 4.90 -40.54 -45.32
CA VAL A 395 3.46 -40.81 -44.99
C VAL A 395 2.68 -40.54 -46.31
N PRO A 396 1.46 -41.06 -46.69
CA PRO A 396 0.27 -41.62 -45.97
C PRO A 396 -0.03 -43.11 -46.37
N PRO A 397 -1.25 -43.73 -46.35
CA PRO A 397 -2.65 -43.26 -46.09
C PRO A 397 -3.48 -44.17 -45.11
N GLU A 398 -4.79 -44.05 -44.84
CA GLU A 398 -5.91 -43.19 -45.33
C GLU A 398 -7.00 -42.98 -44.24
N THR A 399 -8.04 -42.16 -44.48
CA THR A 399 -9.06 -41.72 -43.49
C THR A 399 -10.43 -42.43 -43.63
N PRO A 400 -11.43 -42.22 -42.73
CA PRO A 400 -12.38 -41.11 -42.98
C PRO A 400 -13.04 -40.42 -41.75
N ASN A 401 -12.99 -39.08 -41.77
CA ASN A 401 -14.05 -38.10 -41.47
C ASN A 401 -15.13 -38.34 -40.38
N ARG A 402 -15.15 -37.45 -39.37
CA ARG A 402 -16.40 -36.79 -38.92
C ARG A 402 -16.22 -35.26 -38.78
N ARG A 403 -17.22 -34.53 -39.25
CA ARG A 403 -17.22 -33.06 -39.43
C ARG A 403 -17.31 -32.32 -38.09
N ARG A 404 -16.64 -31.17 -37.97
CA ARG A 404 -16.96 -30.09 -37.02
C ARG A 404 -17.33 -28.83 -37.82
N PRO A 405 -18.39 -28.07 -37.45
CA PRO A 405 -18.72 -26.83 -38.14
C PRO A 405 -17.73 -25.73 -37.76
N ARG A 406 -17.20 -25.02 -38.76
CA ARG A 406 -16.33 -23.85 -38.57
C ARG A 406 -17.20 -22.60 -38.68
N VAL A 407 -17.63 -22.06 -37.55
CA VAL A 407 -18.25 -20.74 -37.50
C VAL A 407 -17.13 -19.71 -37.52
N THR A 408 -16.96 -19.05 -38.67
CA THR A 408 -16.07 -17.90 -38.79
C THR A 408 -16.83 -16.67 -38.33
N LEU A 409 -16.68 -16.29 -37.06
CA LEU A 409 -17.02 -14.94 -36.63
C LEU A 409 -15.84 -14.04 -37.00
N GLN A 410 -16.10 -13.01 -37.81
CA GLN A 410 -15.16 -11.91 -37.99
C GLN A 410 -15.05 -11.14 -36.66
N PRO A 411 -13.88 -10.61 -36.30
CA PRO A 411 -13.80 -9.62 -35.25
C PRO A 411 -14.36 -8.31 -35.79
N GLU A 412 -15.57 -7.93 -35.38
CA GLU A 412 -15.96 -6.53 -35.42
C GLU A 412 -15.01 -5.76 -34.48
N GLN A 413 -14.28 -4.80 -35.05
CA GLN A 413 -13.40 -3.92 -34.30
C GLN A 413 -14.24 -2.86 -33.57
N ASP A 414 -14.96 -3.30 -32.55
CA ASP A 414 -15.52 -2.40 -31.54
C ASP A 414 -14.44 -2.13 -30.49
N GLY A 415 -14.33 -0.89 -30.02
CA GLY A 415 -13.17 -0.35 -29.28
C GLY A 415 -13.02 -0.84 -27.83
N LYS A 416 -13.40 -2.08 -27.52
CA LYS A 416 -13.28 -2.67 -26.19
C LYS A 416 -11.84 -3.13 -25.91
N THR A 417 -11.27 -2.59 -24.85
CA THR A 417 -10.15 -3.22 -24.15
C THR A 417 -10.54 -4.64 -23.70
N VAL A 418 -9.57 -5.56 -23.76
CA VAL A 418 -9.76 -7.02 -23.64
C VAL A 418 -9.11 -7.56 -22.34
N ILE A 419 -8.84 -6.67 -21.38
CA ILE A 419 -7.97 -6.89 -20.21
C ILE A 419 -8.53 -8.01 -19.33
N LEU A 420 -9.83 -8.01 -19.02
CA LEU A 420 -10.44 -9.03 -18.16
C LEU A 420 -10.61 -10.37 -18.88
N PHE A 421 -10.74 -10.35 -20.21
CA PHE A 421 -10.76 -11.56 -21.01
C PHE A 421 -9.38 -12.22 -21.00
N ASP A 422 -8.31 -11.48 -21.27
CA ASP A 422 -6.91 -11.94 -21.24
C ASP A 422 -6.54 -12.49 -19.86
N ALA A 423 -6.89 -11.76 -18.78
CA ALA A 423 -6.73 -12.22 -17.40
C ALA A 423 -7.49 -13.53 -17.09
N SER A 424 -8.60 -13.80 -17.78
CA SER A 424 -9.34 -15.07 -17.67
C SER A 424 -8.76 -16.19 -18.55
N MET A 425 -8.04 -15.84 -19.63
CA MET A 425 -7.39 -16.77 -20.55
C MET A 425 -6.07 -17.32 -20.00
N GLU A 426 -5.37 -16.58 -19.14
CA GLU A 426 -4.17 -17.05 -18.42
C GLU A 426 -4.40 -18.35 -17.59
N PHE A 427 -5.66 -18.67 -17.25
CA PHE A 427 -6.01 -19.93 -16.58
C PHE A 427 -6.10 -21.13 -17.54
N LEU A 428 -6.16 -20.90 -18.85
CA LEU A 428 -6.35 -21.90 -19.90
C LEU A 428 -5.09 -22.15 -20.73
N GLU A 429 -4.21 -21.17 -20.87
CA GLU A 429 -3.08 -21.21 -21.80
C GLU A 429 -1.73 -21.45 -21.12
N ASN A 430 -0.87 -22.24 -21.76
CA ASN A 430 0.56 -22.32 -21.47
C ASN A 430 1.28 -21.48 -22.53
N THR A 431 1.96 -20.42 -22.14
CA THR A 431 2.65 -19.51 -23.06
C THR A 431 4.17 -19.55 -22.88
N ASN A 432 4.88 -19.67 -24.01
CA ASN A 432 6.27 -19.20 -24.12
C ASN A 432 6.23 -17.77 -24.66
N THR A 433 7.24 -16.97 -24.31
CA THR A 433 7.38 -15.54 -24.61
C THR A 433 7.78 -15.26 -26.06
N ASP A 434 7.67 -13.99 -26.48
CA ASP A 434 8.84 -13.09 -26.57
C ASP A 434 8.37 -11.61 -26.64
N GLU A 435 9.28 -10.68 -26.34
CA GLU A 435 9.06 -9.25 -26.04
C GLU A 435 9.47 -8.34 -27.23
N ASP A 436 9.08 -7.05 -27.21
CA ASP A 436 9.77 -5.95 -27.89
C ASP A 436 9.47 -4.60 -27.17
N GLU A 437 10.46 -3.72 -27.07
CA GLU A 437 10.43 -2.40 -26.40
C GLU A 437 10.45 -1.21 -27.40
N SER A 438 10.05 -0.01 -26.96
CA SER A 438 10.53 1.27 -27.56
C SER A 438 10.30 2.49 -26.65
N ASP A 439 11.33 3.32 -26.46
CA ASP A 439 11.34 4.59 -25.70
C ASP A 439 10.79 5.80 -26.49
N ASP A 440 10.39 6.89 -25.79
CA ASP A 440 11.15 8.17 -25.72
C ASP A 440 10.39 9.31 -24.97
N ASP A 441 11.16 10.29 -24.45
CA ASP A 441 10.75 11.41 -23.57
C ASP A 441 10.14 12.64 -24.30
N ASP A 442 9.52 13.60 -23.55
CA ASP A 442 10.07 14.98 -23.44
C ASP A 442 9.41 15.90 -22.37
N ASP A 443 10.11 16.99 -22.01
CA ASP A 443 9.86 17.92 -20.87
C ASP A 443 9.25 19.30 -21.28
N SER A 444 8.60 20.02 -20.34
CA SER A 444 8.34 21.48 -20.46
C SER A 444 7.92 22.17 -19.12
N SER A 445 8.20 23.48 -19.00
CA SER A 445 8.29 24.20 -17.71
C SER A 445 7.74 25.65 -17.68
N PHE A 446 7.67 26.25 -16.46
CA PHE A 446 7.39 27.68 -16.11
C PHE A 446 5.92 28.19 -16.26
N VAL A 447 5.41 29.24 -15.58
CA VAL A 447 5.92 30.30 -14.64
C VAL A 447 4.92 30.49 -13.45
N THR A 448 5.38 30.96 -12.28
CA THR A 448 4.56 31.27 -11.08
C THR A 448 4.07 32.74 -10.99
N ALA A 449 2.89 32.99 -10.41
CA ALA A 449 2.36 34.31 -10.03
C ALA A 449 1.67 34.26 -8.63
N PRO A 450 1.17 35.37 -8.03
CA PRO A 450 1.58 35.80 -6.68
C PRO A 450 0.90 35.10 -5.50
N LEU A 451 1.53 35.26 -4.32
CA LEU A 451 1.25 34.56 -3.07
C LEU A 451 -0.14 34.83 -2.48
N THR A 452 -1.03 33.84 -2.60
CA THR A 452 -2.01 33.50 -1.54
C THR A 452 -1.28 32.98 -0.28
N PRO A 453 -1.93 32.94 0.90
CA PRO A 453 -1.32 32.34 2.09
C PRO A 453 -0.81 30.93 1.79
N SER A 454 0.48 30.68 2.05
CA SER A 454 1.13 29.41 1.72
C SER A 454 0.64 28.30 2.63
N PHE A 455 -0.24 27.46 2.11
CA PHE A 455 -0.60 26.18 2.72
C PHE A 455 0.45 25.12 2.34
N PRO A 456 0.77 24.15 3.22
CA PRO A 456 1.57 23.01 2.81
C PRO A 456 0.80 22.24 1.72
N PRO A 457 1.36 22.07 0.50
CA PRO A 457 0.64 21.38 -0.57
C PRO A 457 0.41 19.92 -0.19
N ILE A 458 -0.76 19.39 -0.55
CA ILE A 458 -1.06 17.97 -0.36
C ILE A 458 -0.12 17.14 -1.23
N ALA A 459 0.50 16.10 -0.66
CA ALA A 459 1.37 15.25 -1.45
C ALA A 459 0.54 14.48 -2.50
N MET A 460 1.11 14.35 -3.71
CA MET A 460 0.46 13.70 -4.85
C MET A 460 -0.06 12.29 -4.52
N GLU A 461 0.70 11.59 -3.68
CA GLU A 461 0.51 10.22 -3.18
C GLU A 461 -0.35 10.10 -1.90
N THR A 462 -0.84 11.21 -1.35
CA THR A 462 -1.86 11.22 -0.29
C THR A 462 -3.23 10.88 -0.85
N LEU A 463 -3.55 11.33 -2.07
CA LEU A 463 -4.85 11.10 -2.69
C LEU A 463 -4.81 9.84 -3.57
N PRO A 464 -5.80 8.94 -3.49
CA PRO A 464 -5.87 7.79 -4.38
C PRO A 464 -6.04 8.26 -5.83
N MET A 465 -5.32 7.60 -6.74
CA MET A 465 -5.39 7.87 -8.17
C MET A 465 -6.35 6.90 -8.85
N ARG A 466 -7.00 7.37 -9.92
CA ARG A 466 -7.69 6.48 -10.86
C ARG A 466 -6.65 5.61 -11.54
N TYR A 467 -6.90 4.32 -11.60
CA TYR A 467 -5.98 3.40 -12.24
C TYR A 467 -5.99 3.60 -13.76
N ASP A 468 -4.79 3.72 -14.33
CA ASP A 468 -4.57 3.71 -15.77
C ASP A 468 -3.88 2.39 -16.14
N HIS A 469 -4.57 1.54 -16.91
CA HIS A 469 -4.02 0.25 -17.33
C HIS A 469 -2.91 0.40 -18.39
N THR A 470 -2.96 1.47 -19.20
CA THR A 470 -1.97 1.69 -20.27
C THR A 470 -0.62 2.10 -19.70
N HIS A 471 -0.61 2.98 -18.70
CA HIS A 471 0.58 3.46 -18.00
C HIS A 471 0.78 2.78 -16.62
N ARG A 472 0.29 1.55 -16.45
CA ARG A 472 0.21 0.86 -15.14
C ARG A 472 1.55 0.73 -14.42
N GLU A 473 2.63 0.58 -15.16
CA GLU A 473 3.97 0.31 -14.62
C GLU A 473 4.58 1.60 -14.05
N GLU A 474 4.59 2.68 -14.83
CA GLU A 474 4.93 4.02 -14.38
C GLU A 474 4.05 4.47 -13.20
N GLN A 475 2.73 4.23 -13.28
CA GLN A 475 1.80 4.57 -12.20
C GLN A 475 2.10 3.77 -10.92
N SER A 476 2.56 2.53 -11.04
CA SER A 476 2.97 1.69 -9.91
C SER A 476 4.28 2.15 -9.26
N VAL A 477 5.23 2.65 -10.06
CA VAL A 477 6.45 3.29 -9.57
C VAL A 477 6.08 4.59 -8.84
N ALA A 478 5.20 5.39 -9.44
CA ALA A 478 4.69 6.65 -8.89
C ALA A 478 3.99 6.50 -7.52
N VAL A 479 3.20 5.44 -7.29
CA VAL A 479 2.62 5.14 -5.96
C VAL A 479 3.55 4.30 -5.06
N GLY A 480 4.71 3.92 -5.57
CA GLY A 480 5.64 2.99 -4.95
C GLY A 480 6.47 3.62 -3.84
N MET A 481 7.51 2.90 -3.43
CA MET A 481 8.51 3.44 -2.52
C MET A 481 9.59 4.19 -3.28
N GLY A 482 9.40 5.49 -3.46
CA GLY A 482 10.41 6.41 -4.02
C GLY A 482 10.11 6.92 -5.42
N GLY A 483 8.88 6.73 -5.91
CA GLY A 483 8.46 7.28 -7.21
C GLY A 483 8.45 8.81 -7.21
N VAL A 484 9.20 9.40 -8.15
CA VAL A 484 9.02 10.80 -8.52
C VAL A 484 7.86 10.84 -9.53
N VAL A 485 6.83 11.61 -9.25
CA VAL A 485 5.63 11.71 -10.11
C VAL A 485 5.64 13.06 -10.81
N THR A 486 5.66 13.06 -12.14
CA THR A 486 5.46 14.28 -12.94
C THR A 486 4.06 14.84 -12.64
N ALA A 487 4.01 16.10 -12.18
CA ALA A 487 2.75 16.72 -11.79
C ALA A 487 1.79 16.81 -12.98
N GLY A 488 0.57 16.27 -12.80
CA GLY A 488 -0.48 16.31 -13.83
C GLY A 488 -0.65 15.03 -14.66
N ARG A 489 0.33 14.12 -14.71
CA ARG A 489 0.26 12.90 -15.55
C ARG A 489 -0.91 11.97 -15.19
N PHE A 490 -1.17 11.79 -13.90
CA PHE A 490 -2.21 10.88 -13.39
C PHE A 490 -3.37 11.60 -12.71
N GLN A 491 -4.61 11.16 -13.01
CA GLN A 491 -5.83 11.72 -12.42
C GLN A 491 -6.07 11.20 -11.01
N SER A 492 -6.17 12.10 -10.02
CA SER A 492 -6.67 11.73 -8.69
C SER A 492 -8.18 11.47 -8.72
N ALA A 493 -8.61 10.45 -7.96
CA ALA A 493 -10.02 10.09 -7.83
C ALA A 493 -10.76 11.06 -6.89
N LEU A 494 -10.06 11.60 -5.89
CA LEU A 494 -10.49 12.74 -5.10
C LEU A 494 -9.76 13.99 -5.62
N LYS A 495 -10.51 15.03 -5.99
CA LYS A 495 -9.95 16.35 -6.31
C LYS A 495 -9.99 17.31 -5.12
N ASP A 496 -10.93 17.08 -4.22
CA ASP A 496 -11.29 18.01 -3.17
C ASP A 496 -10.82 17.48 -1.81
N TYR A 497 -10.29 18.36 -0.97
CA TYR A 497 -9.83 18.02 0.37
C TYR A 497 -9.98 19.21 1.32
N TYR A 498 -9.98 18.92 2.61
CA TYR A 498 -9.97 19.93 3.66
C TYR A 498 -8.62 19.91 4.39
N THR A 499 -8.20 21.05 4.90
CA THR A 499 -7.04 21.20 5.79
C THR A 499 -7.48 21.92 7.05
N LEU A 500 -7.26 21.31 8.21
CA LEU A 500 -7.62 21.85 9.52
C LEU A 500 -6.35 22.27 10.26
N ARG A 501 -6.28 23.54 10.66
CA ARG A 501 -5.22 24.05 11.54
C ARG A 501 -5.62 23.83 12.99
N LEU A 502 -5.04 22.81 13.59
CA LEU A 502 -5.24 22.42 14.97
C LEU A 502 -4.29 23.22 15.87
N ARG A 503 -4.79 23.70 17.00
CA ARG A 503 -3.98 24.28 18.08
C ARG A 503 -4.03 23.35 19.28
N ALA A 504 -2.88 22.76 19.65
CA ALA A 504 -2.78 21.88 20.80
C ALA A 504 -3.15 22.62 22.10
N LEU A 505 -4.02 22.02 22.93
CA LEU A 505 -4.47 22.62 24.19
C LEU A 505 -3.38 22.62 25.28
N SER A 506 -2.36 21.79 25.13
CA SER A 506 -1.32 21.53 26.13
C SER A 506 -0.17 22.55 26.11
N ASP A 507 0.23 22.99 24.93
CA ASP A 507 1.38 23.90 24.72
C ASP A 507 1.12 24.97 23.65
N GLY A 508 -0.07 24.99 23.03
CA GLY A 508 -0.46 25.99 22.04
C GLY A 508 0.15 25.79 20.65
N MET A 509 0.91 24.72 20.42
CA MET A 509 1.53 24.41 19.11
C MET A 509 0.47 24.30 18.00
N LEU A 510 0.80 24.84 16.83
CA LEU A 510 -0.05 24.77 15.64
C LEU A 510 0.38 23.61 14.74
N VAL A 511 -0.60 22.85 14.26
CA VAL A 511 -0.41 21.68 13.41
C VAL A 511 -1.46 21.68 12.31
N ASP A 512 -1.04 21.66 11.05
CA ASP A 512 -1.94 21.52 9.91
C ASP A 512 -2.15 20.02 9.59
N ALA A 513 -3.40 19.59 9.54
CA ALA A 513 -3.78 18.20 9.25
C ALA A 513 -4.76 18.15 8.06
N ILE A 514 -4.52 17.22 7.14
CA ILE A 514 -5.39 16.96 5.99
C ILE A 514 -6.61 16.18 6.48
N PHE A 515 -7.81 16.58 6.09
CA PHE A 515 -9.04 15.86 6.36
C PHE A 515 -9.71 15.45 5.05
N LEU A 516 -9.85 14.15 4.87
CA LEU A 516 -10.52 13.52 3.73
C LEU A 516 -11.82 12.89 4.23
N PRO A 517 -12.95 13.62 4.22
CA PRO A 517 -14.23 13.03 4.56
C PRO A 517 -14.50 11.92 3.54
N HIS A 518 -14.65 10.69 4.02
CA HIS A 518 -14.95 9.58 3.14
C HIS A 518 -16.36 9.80 2.58
N ASN A 519 -16.45 10.10 1.29
CA ASN A 519 -17.66 9.81 0.53
C ASN A 519 -17.92 8.31 0.69
N SER A 520 -19.13 7.96 1.09
CA SER A 520 -19.52 6.62 1.55
C SER A 520 -18.83 5.51 0.74
N SER A 521 -18.10 4.63 1.43
CA SER A 521 -17.59 3.38 0.84
C SER A 521 -18.74 2.68 0.11
N PRO A 522 -18.52 2.04 -1.06
CA PRO A 522 -19.59 1.38 -1.82
C PRO A 522 -20.31 0.25 -1.04
N SER A 523 -19.74 -0.20 0.08
CA SER A 523 -20.43 -1.02 1.09
C SER A 523 -21.49 -0.18 1.86
N PRO A 524 -22.78 -0.53 1.82
CA PRO A 524 -23.82 0.25 2.51
C PRO A 524 -23.63 0.28 4.04
N SER A 525 -23.42 1.49 4.55
CA SER A 525 -23.71 1.97 5.91
C SER A 525 -23.66 0.97 7.07
N SER A 526 -22.50 0.85 7.73
CA SER A 526 -22.41 0.43 9.14
C SER A 526 -22.34 1.61 10.12
N LEU A 527 -22.15 2.84 9.62
CA LEU A 527 -22.09 4.04 10.43
C LEU A 527 -23.51 4.60 10.67
N PRO A 528 -23.82 5.08 11.89
CA PRO A 528 -25.15 5.61 12.18
C PRO A 528 -25.43 6.91 11.41
N PRO A 529 -26.71 7.21 11.09
CA PRO A 529 -27.10 8.46 10.44
C PRO A 529 -26.73 9.66 11.29
N HIS A 530 -26.14 10.69 10.66
CA HIS A 530 -25.85 11.97 11.32
C HIS A 530 -26.26 13.17 10.46
N ALA A 531 -26.14 14.37 11.04
CA ALA A 531 -26.72 15.61 10.51
C ALA A 531 -25.81 16.40 9.54
N ASN A 532 -24.64 15.87 9.16
CA ASN A 532 -23.61 16.59 8.38
C ASN A 532 -23.15 17.93 9.00
N THR A 533 -23.19 18.06 10.34
CA THR A 533 -22.49 19.13 11.07
C THR A 533 -21.00 18.78 11.22
N TRP A 534 -20.13 19.78 11.40
CA TRP A 534 -18.69 19.55 11.55
C TRP A 534 -18.33 18.53 12.63
N THR A 535 -18.91 18.65 13.83
CA THR A 535 -18.66 17.71 14.94
C THR A 535 -19.02 16.28 14.56
N SER A 536 -20.12 16.07 13.81
CA SER A 536 -20.52 14.74 13.35
C SER A 536 -19.65 14.21 12.21
N ILE A 537 -19.28 15.06 11.26
CA ILE A 537 -18.40 14.70 10.13
C ILE A 537 -17.00 14.32 10.65
N LEU A 538 -16.46 15.05 11.63
CA LEU A 538 -15.17 14.76 12.23
C LEU A 538 -15.19 13.50 13.10
N SER A 539 -16.28 13.23 13.83
CA SER A 539 -16.38 12.00 14.64
C SER A 539 -16.63 10.75 13.79
N HIS A 540 -17.25 10.87 12.62
CA HIS A 540 -17.47 9.75 11.69
C HIS A 540 -16.35 9.62 10.64
N GLY A 541 -15.59 10.69 10.39
CA GLY A 541 -14.61 10.83 9.30
C GLY A 541 -15.22 10.71 7.89
N ALA A 542 -16.52 10.95 7.78
CA ALA A 542 -17.34 10.70 6.59
C ALA A 542 -18.54 11.65 6.55
N PHE A 543 -19.19 11.72 5.38
CA PHE A 543 -20.53 12.29 5.28
C PHE A 543 -21.60 11.23 5.57
N SER A 544 -22.77 11.66 6.03
CA SER A 544 -23.90 10.82 6.35
C SER A 544 -24.44 10.12 5.11
N SER A 545 -24.60 8.80 5.15
CA SER A 545 -25.22 8.01 4.06
C SER A 545 -26.68 8.36 3.79
N HIS A 546 -27.34 9.07 4.71
CA HIS A 546 -28.78 9.37 4.67
C HIS A 546 -29.10 10.82 4.28
N LYS A 547 -28.09 11.66 4.05
CA LYS A 547 -28.26 13.05 3.61
C LYS A 547 -27.17 13.40 2.61
N PRO A 548 -27.47 14.17 1.53
CA PRO A 548 -26.43 14.63 0.61
C PRO A 548 -25.34 15.40 1.38
N PRO A 549 -24.07 15.31 0.94
CA PRO A 549 -23.01 16.12 1.52
C PRO A 549 -23.33 17.61 1.30
N PRO A 550 -23.07 18.48 2.30
CA PRO A 550 -23.22 19.93 2.14
C PRO A 550 -22.25 20.44 1.07
N SER A 551 -22.58 21.56 0.42
CA SER A 551 -21.60 22.17 -0.49
C SER A 551 -20.36 22.62 0.28
N PRO A 552 -19.18 22.70 -0.36
CA PRO A 552 -17.97 23.19 0.28
C PRO A 552 -18.13 24.59 0.90
N ALA A 553 -18.90 25.46 0.25
CA ALA A 553 -19.19 26.80 0.74
C ALA A 553 -20.08 26.77 2.00
N ASP A 554 -21.12 25.95 2.02
CA ASP A 554 -21.99 25.79 3.19
C ASP A 554 -21.22 25.18 4.37
N LEU A 555 -20.37 24.19 4.09
CA LEU A 555 -19.57 23.53 5.12
C LEU A 555 -18.52 24.49 5.70
N ILE A 556 -17.83 25.27 4.88
CA ILE A 556 -16.93 26.33 5.37
C ILE A 556 -17.71 27.41 6.14
N GLY A 557 -18.91 27.79 5.70
CA GLY A 557 -19.81 28.68 6.45
C GLY A 557 -20.19 28.13 7.84
N MET A 558 -20.40 26.83 7.95
CA MET A 558 -20.65 26.13 9.22
C MET A 558 -19.41 25.99 10.12
N ALA A 559 -18.19 26.26 9.64
CA ALA A 559 -16.97 26.03 10.42
C ALA A 559 -16.88 26.88 11.70
N ALA A 560 -17.65 27.97 11.80
CA ALA A 560 -17.84 28.72 13.05
C ALA A 560 -18.32 27.84 14.23
N GLN A 561 -18.99 26.71 13.96
CA GLN A 561 -19.38 25.71 14.98
C GLN A 561 -18.17 25.12 15.72
N LEU A 562 -16.98 25.11 15.11
CA LEU A 562 -15.74 24.59 15.69
C LEU A 562 -15.04 25.60 16.62
N THR A 563 -15.53 26.84 16.70
CA THR A 563 -15.01 27.89 17.58
C THR A 563 -14.98 27.41 19.03
N ASN A 564 -13.80 27.49 19.67
CA ASN A 564 -13.55 27.08 21.06
C ASN A 564 -13.91 25.62 21.40
N GLN A 565 -14.24 24.77 20.41
CA GLN A 565 -14.54 23.36 20.64
C GLN A 565 -13.27 22.61 21.03
N ARG A 566 -13.29 21.96 22.21
CA ARG A 566 -12.21 21.11 22.68
C ARG A 566 -12.37 19.73 22.05
N LEU A 567 -11.39 19.29 21.27
CA LEU A 567 -11.43 18.04 20.54
C LEU A 567 -10.29 17.11 20.96
N VAL A 568 -10.54 15.80 21.02
CA VAL A 568 -9.51 14.77 20.83
C VAL A 568 -9.37 14.55 19.33
N CYS A 569 -8.25 14.96 18.76
CA CYS A 569 -7.92 14.72 17.35
C CYS A 569 -7.06 13.46 17.22
N VAL A 570 -7.50 12.50 16.41
CA VAL A 570 -6.76 11.30 16.03
C VAL A 570 -6.12 11.54 14.68
N LEU A 571 -4.79 11.47 14.65
CA LEU A 571 -3.95 11.84 13.54
C LEU A 571 -3.17 10.61 13.05
N GLU A 572 -3.14 10.43 11.75
CA GLU A 572 -2.38 9.39 11.06
C GLU A 572 -1.17 10.06 10.41
N ALA A 573 0.00 9.89 11.01
CA ALA A 573 1.25 10.43 10.50
C ALA A 573 1.93 9.39 9.59
N CYS A 574 2.46 9.82 8.44
CA CYS A 574 3.20 8.95 7.50
C CYS A 574 4.38 9.72 6.87
N HIS A 575 5.60 9.24 7.07
CA HIS A 575 6.80 9.89 6.50
C HIS A 575 6.91 9.61 5.00
N LEU A 576 6.72 10.62 4.16
CA LEU A 576 6.67 10.48 2.70
C LEU A 576 8.04 10.53 2.01
N GLY A 577 9.08 10.98 2.73
CA GLY A 577 10.47 11.01 2.22
C GLY A 577 11.04 12.42 2.20
N GLY A 578 12.37 12.54 2.20
CA GLY A 578 13.03 13.83 2.38
C GLY A 578 12.58 14.50 3.68
N ALA A 579 12.18 15.77 3.59
CA ALA A 579 11.59 16.52 4.71
C ALA A 579 10.03 16.49 4.73
N SER A 580 9.40 15.62 3.95
CA SER A 580 7.94 15.54 3.84
C SER A 580 7.35 14.49 4.78
N THR A 581 6.45 14.93 5.66
CA THR A 581 5.57 14.06 6.45
C THR A 581 4.12 14.43 6.20
N GLU A 582 3.31 13.43 5.87
CA GLU A 582 1.87 13.53 5.79
C GLU A 582 1.24 13.41 7.17
N LEU A 583 0.21 14.21 7.42
CA LEU A 583 -0.60 14.13 8.63
C LEU A 583 -2.08 14.18 8.26
N VAL A 584 -2.79 13.06 8.39
CA VAL A 584 -4.22 12.96 8.08
C VAL A 584 -5.03 12.89 9.37
N LEU A 585 -6.00 13.78 9.53
CA LEU A 585 -7.00 13.71 10.59
C LEU A 585 -7.98 12.58 10.27
N SER A 586 -7.92 11.47 11.01
CA SER A 586 -8.81 10.32 10.81
C SER A 586 -10.12 10.46 11.58
N ARG A 587 -10.07 11.05 12.77
CA ARG A 587 -11.22 11.36 13.64
C ARG A 587 -10.95 12.63 14.45
N ALA A 588 -12.00 13.36 14.80
CA ALA A 588 -11.96 14.22 15.98
C ALA A 588 -13.24 14.09 16.81
N PHE A 589 -13.09 13.93 18.12
CA PHE A 589 -14.20 13.75 19.07
C PHE A 589 -14.32 14.95 20.01
N HIS A 590 -15.54 15.40 20.25
CA HIS A 590 -15.80 16.47 21.22
C HIS A 590 -15.52 16.02 22.66
N LEU A 591 -14.77 16.85 23.41
CA LEU A 591 -14.59 16.73 24.85
C LEU A 591 -15.61 17.64 25.54
N PRO A 592 -16.63 17.08 26.24
CA PRO A 592 -17.47 17.91 27.10
C PRO A 592 -16.64 18.57 28.20
N GLU A 593 -17.08 19.73 28.65
CA GLU A 593 -16.55 20.36 29.86
C GLU A 593 -16.91 19.50 31.09
N LEU A 594 -15.97 19.40 32.02
CA LEU A 594 -16.09 18.66 33.29
C LEU A 594 -16.48 19.63 34.42
#